data_AF-A0A7W1HJT8-F1
#
_entry.id   AF-A0A7W1HJT8-F1
#
_cell.length_a   1.000
_cell.length_b   1.000
_cell.length_c   1.000
_cell.angle_alpha   90.00
_cell.angle_beta   90.00
_cell.angle_gamma   90.00
#
_symmetry.space_group_name_H-M   'P 1'
#
loop_
_entity.id
_entity.type
_entity.pdbx_description
1 polymer ?
#
loop_
_entity_poly.entity_id
_entity_poly.type
_entity_poly.pdbx_seq_one_letter_code
_entity_poly.pdbx_strand_id
1 'polypeptide(L)' 'MLRAFFLIFALVSVALVAVLGFRGEKSSRPEIEIFPDMVRQPKVRAQSESNFFSDQRGARKPVDGTV' A
#
# COMPACT_ATOMS: atom_id res chain seq x y z
N MET A 1 8.09 42.26 -10.92
CA MET A 1 8.03 41.64 -9.58
C MET A 1 6.70 40.92 -9.34
N LEU A 2 5.57 41.61 -9.16
CA LEU A 2 4.27 40.97 -8.84
C LEU A 2 3.72 40.03 -9.93
N ARG A 3 3.89 40.35 -11.22
CA ARG A 3 3.40 39.50 -12.33
C ARG A 3 4.03 38.10 -12.32
N ALA A 4 5.35 38.03 -12.17
CA ALA A 4 6.07 36.75 -12.10
C ALA A 4 5.70 35.96 -10.83
N PHE A 5 5.55 36.65 -9.70
CA PHE A 5 5.10 36.04 -8.45
C PHE A 5 3.74 35.35 -8.61
N PHE A 6 2.73 36.04 -9.16
CA PHE A 6 1.40 35.44 -9.36
C PHE A 6 1.42 34.27 -10.35
N LEU A 7 2.23 34.35 -11.41
CA LEU A 7 2.37 33.24 -12.36
C LEU A 7 2.96 31.99 -11.67
N ILE A 8 4.05 32.17 -10.91
CA ILE A 8 4.68 31.06 -10.19
C ILE A 8 3.73 30.51 -9.12
N PHE A 9 3.05 31.39 -8.38
CA PHE A 9 2.09 30.99 -7.35
C PHE A 9 0.96 30.15 -7.95
N ALA A 10 0.36 30.61 -9.06
CA ALA A 10 -0.69 29.87 -9.76
C ALA A 10 -0.19 28.50 -10.25
N LEU A 11 1.01 28.43 -10.84
CA LEU A 11 1.60 27.17 -11.28
C LEU A 11 1.83 26.20 -10.11
N VAL A 12 2.33 26.68 -8.98
CA VAL A 12 2.53 25.88 -7.77
C VAL A 12 1.19 25.39 -7.20
N SER A 13 0.16 26.24 -7.17
CA SER A 13 -1.17 25.83 -6.73
C SER A 13 -1.76 24.73 -7.61
N VAL A 14 -1.63 24.85 -8.94
CA VAL A 14 -2.10 23.83 -9.89
C VAL A 14 -1.31 22.52 -9.71
N ALA A 15 0.01 22.60 -9.56
CA ALA A 15 0.86 21.43 -9.33
C ALA A 15 0.49 20.70 -8.03
N LEU A 16 0.22 21.44 -6.94
CA LEU A 16 -0.20 20.87 -5.67
C LEU A 16 -1.53 20.11 -5.80
N VAL A 17 -2.53 20.69 -6.46
CA VAL A 17 -3.82 20.03 -6.67
C VAL A 17 -3.66 18.78 -7.55
N ALA A 18 -2.82 18.84 -8.59
CA ALA A 18 -2.58 17.70 -9.47
C ALA A 18 -1.88 16.53 -8.76
N VAL A 19 -0.98 16.79 -7.82
CA VAL A 19 -0.25 15.75 -7.08
C VAL A 19 -1.05 15.21 -5.90
N LEU A 20 -1.70 16.07 -5.13
CA LEU A 20 -2.43 15.70 -3.91
C LEU A 20 -3.85 15.21 -4.18
N GLY A 21 -4.43 15.55 -5.33
CA GLY A 21 -5.80 15.23 -5.70
C GLY A 21 -6.84 16.05 -4.93
N PHE A 22 -8.12 15.72 -5.12
CA PHE A 22 -9.21 16.37 -4.41
C PHE A 22 -9.56 15.65 -3.11
N ARG A 23 -9.93 16.42 -2.09
CA ARG A 23 -10.39 15.86 -0.81
C ARG A 23 -11.65 15.03 -1.03
N GLY A 24 -11.68 13.82 -0.49
CA GLY A 24 -12.84 12.93 -0.51
C GLY A 24 -12.87 11.92 -1.65
N GLU A 25 -11.86 11.92 -2.52
CA GLU A 25 -11.68 10.87 -3.53
C GLU A 25 -11.29 9.54 -2.89
N LYS A 26 -11.81 8.44 -3.43
CA LYS A 26 -11.42 7.09 -3.01
C LYS A 26 -10.12 6.70 -3.71
N SER A 27 -9.14 6.26 -2.94
CA SER A 27 -7.88 5.72 -3.46
C SER A 27 -8.05 4.26 -3.89
N SER A 28 -7.47 3.89 -5.04
CA SER A 28 -7.27 2.48 -5.43
C SER A 28 -5.97 1.89 -4.86
N ARG A 29 -5.12 2.74 -4.29
CA ARG A 29 -3.89 2.31 -3.61
C ARG A 29 -4.25 1.61 -2.29
N PRO A 30 -3.37 0.75 -1.76
CA PRO A 30 -3.52 0.20 -0.43
C PRO A 30 -3.79 1.29 0.61
N GLU A 31 -4.56 0.93 1.63
CA GLU A 31 -4.91 1.83 2.71
C GLU A 31 -3.67 2.33 3.46
N ILE A 32 -3.74 3.57 3.93
CA ILE A 32 -2.67 4.15 4.75
C ILE A 32 -2.85 3.64 6.18
N GLU A 33 -1.86 2.90 6.67
CA GLU A 33 -1.89 2.33 8.02
C GLU A 33 -1.03 3.16 8.98
N ILE A 34 -1.67 3.92 9.88
CA ILE A 34 -0.99 4.76 10.87
C ILE A 34 -0.29 3.91 11.94
N PHE A 35 -0.94 2.81 12.36
CA PHE A 35 -0.42 1.86 13.34
C PHE A 35 -0.43 0.44 12.76
N PRO A 36 0.63 0.02 12.06
CA PRO A 36 0.68 -1.28 11.39
C PRO A 36 1.15 -2.44 12.29
N ASP A 37 1.18 -2.28 13.60
CA ASP A 37 1.84 -3.20 14.55
C ASP A 37 1.27 -4.62 14.53
N MET A 38 -0.06 -4.74 14.48
CA MET A 38 -0.78 -6.01 14.49
C MET A 38 -1.50 -6.31 13.18
N VAL A 39 -1.34 -5.46 12.16
CA VAL A 39 -1.94 -5.69 10.83
C VAL A 39 -1.25 -6.87 10.13
N ARG A 40 0.09 -6.85 10.11
CA ARG A 40 0.94 -7.91 9.55
C ARG A 40 1.73 -8.58 10.67
N GLN A 41 1.09 -9.58 11.27
CA GLN A 41 1.69 -10.34 12.37
C GLN A 41 2.76 -11.32 11.85
N PRO A 42 3.79 -11.63 12.65
CA PRO A 42 4.83 -12.61 12.32
C PRO A 42 4.31 -14.05 12.49
N LYS A 43 3.19 -14.37 11.85
CA LYS A 43 2.59 -15.71 11.81
C LYS A 43 2.17 -16.03 10.38
N VAL A 44 2.37 -17.28 9.97
CA VAL A 44 1.95 -17.76 8.66
C VAL A 44 0.44 -18.01 8.69
N ARG A 45 -0.31 -17.42 7.75
CA ARG A 45 -1.75 -17.67 7.61
C ARG A 45 -1.96 -18.89 6.71
N ALA A 46 -3.13 -19.52 6.79
CA ALA A 46 -3.44 -20.71 5.98
C ALA A 46 -3.28 -20.46 4.46
N GLN A 47 -3.66 -19.26 3.99
CA GLN A 47 -3.47 -18.83 2.61
C GLN A 47 -2.55 -17.61 2.59
N SER A 48 -1.28 -17.81 2.91
CA SER A 48 -0.24 -16.79 2.70
C SER A 48 0.94 -17.37 1.95
N GLU A 49 1.62 -16.49 1.22
CA GLU A 49 2.91 -16.82 0.64
C GLU A 49 3.97 -17.04 1.73
N SER A 50 4.98 -17.84 1.43
CA SER A 50 6.11 -18.10 2.32
C SER A 50 7.40 -18.22 1.54
N ASN A 51 8.37 -17.36 1.83
CA ASN A 51 9.69 -17.37 1.20
C ASN A 51 10.61 -18.50 1.72
N PHE A 52 10.14 -19.32 2.67
CA PHE A 52 10.92 -20.41 3.25
C PHE A 52 10.84 -21.70 2.42
N PHE A 53 9.68 -21.98 1.84
CA PHE A 53 9.45 -23.19 1.04
C PHE A 53 9.57 -22.89 -0.46
N SER A 54 10.07 -23.85 -1.24
CA SER A 54 10.31 -23.67 -2.69
C SER A 54 9.02 -23.45 -3.51
N ASP A 55 7.88 -23.88 -3.00
CA ASP A 55 6.56 -23.72 -3.61
C ASP A 55 5.85 -22.42 -3.22
N GLN A 56 6.51 -21.56 -2.43
CA GLN A 56 5.99 -20.29 -1.92
C GLN A 56 4.73 -20.42 -1.07
N ARG A 57 4.35 -21.62 -0.62
CA ARG A 57 3.13 -21.84 0.15
C ARG A 57 3.42 -21.88 1.64
N GLY A 58 2.74 -21.00 2.39
CA GLY A 58 2.71 -21.06 3.85
C GLY A 58 2.06 -22.34 4.39
N ALA A 59 0.96 -22.78 3.78
CA ALA A 59 0.31 -24.05 4.12
C ALA A 59 1.05 -25.25 3.51
N ARG A 60 1.36 -26.23 4.35
CA ARG A 60 1.98 -27.49 3.95
C ARG A 60 0.92 -28.54 3.66
N LYS A 61 1.19 -29.38 2.65
CA LYS A 61 0.38 -30.57 2.42
C LYS A 61 0.59 -31.56 3.59
N PRO A 62 -0.44 -32.32 3.98
CA PRO A 62 -0.25 -33.45 4.89
C PRO A 62 0.69 -34.48 4.24
N VAL A 63 1.25 -35.34 5.07
CA VAL A 63 2.04 -36.48 4.59
C VAL A 63 1.11 -37.47 3.90
N ASP A 64 1.56 -38.05 2.79
CA ASP A 64 0.79 -39.04 2.05
C ASP A 64 0.38 -40.21 2.96
N GLY A 65 -0.91 -40.58 2.90
CA GLY A 65 -1.48 -41.66 3.72
C GLY A 65 -1.95 -41.24 5.12
N THR A 66 -2.00 -39.95 5.44
CA THR A 66 -2.64 -39.45 6.67
C THR A 66 -4.16 -39.66 6.60
N VAL A 67 -4.76 -40.29 7.63
CA VAL A 67 -6.21 -40.54 7.79
C VAL A 67 -6.75 -39.74 8.96
#